data_AF-A0A0E3QG04-F1
#
_entry.id   AF-A0A0E3QG04-F1
#
_cell.length_a   1.000
_cell.length_b   1.000
_cell.length_c   1.000
_cell.angle_alpha   90.00
_cell.angle_beta   90.00
_cell.angle_gamma   90.00
#
_symmetry.space_group_name_H-M   'P 1'
#
loop_
_entity.id
_entity.type
_entity.pdbx_description
1 polymer ?
#
loop_
_entity_poly.entity_id
_entity_poly.type
_entity_poly.pdbx_seq_one_letter_code
_entity_poly.pdbx_strand_id
1 'polypeptide(L)'
;MTYIKQGQSKVHKATVPSGTTAFTLMLNWGNTQSKLSLSPYDPEGHILRTYYDKDDPKGVDGKISLKISSRYGMESGVWRFKVKGVSVHGNEDYTFKVYAHH
;
A
#
# COMPACT_ATOMS: atom_id res chain seq x y z
N MET A 1 8.07 -8.29 -11.45
CA MET A 1 8.09 -6.92 -10.90
C MET A 1 7.11 -6.07 -11.67
N THR A 2 6.52 -5.05 -11.03
CA THR A 2 5.57 -4.14 -11.69
C THR A 2 6.22 -2.77 -11.79
N TYR A 3 6.17 -2.11 -12.95
CA TYR A 3 6.65 -0.74 -13.07
C TYR A 3 5.51 0.29 -12.96
N ILE A 4 5.82 1.53 -12.61
CA ILE A 4 4.89 2.66 -12.60
C ILE A 4 5.58 3.93 -13.14
N LYS A 5 4.84 4.78 -13.83
CA LYS A 5 5.29 6.10 -14.29
C LYS A 5 4.66 7.21 -13.44
N GLN A 6 5.19 8.43 -13.57
CA GLN A 6 4.60 9.61 -12.95
C GLN A 6 3.12 9.77 -13.33
N GLY A 7 2.29 10.07 -12.35
CA GLY A 7 0.84 10.25 -12.48
C GLY A 7 0.04 8.95 -12.60
N GLN A 8 0.67 7.81 -12.94
CA GLN A 8 -0.02 6.55 -13.08
C GLN A 8 -0.46 5.98 -11.74
N SER A 9 -1.54 5.19 -11.78
CA SER A 9 -2.01 4.41 -10.65
C SER A 9 -2.18 2.95 -11.06
N LYS A 10 -1.86 2.03 -10.14
CA LYS A 10 -2.07 0.59 -10.30
C LYS A 10 -2.77 0.03 -9.07
N VAL A 11 -3.80 -0.77 -9.28
CA VAL A 11 -4.60 -1.35 -8.21
C VAL A 11 -4.24 -2.82 -8.02
N HIS A 12 -3.85 -3.16 -6.80
CA HIS A 12 -3.68 -4.53 -6.33
C HIS A 12 -4.89 -4.94 -5.51
N LYS A 13 -5.25 -6.23 -5.52
CA LYS A 13 -6.39 -6.75 -4.74
C LYS A 13 -5.91 -7.86 -3.82
N ALA A 14 -6.50 -7.95 -2.64
CA ALA A 14 -6.35 -9.12 -1.77
C ALA A 14 -7.64 -9.40 -1.02
N THR A 15 -7.94 -10.67 -0.81
CA THR A 15 -9.05 -11.10 0.04
C THR A 15 -8.60 -11.08 1.50
N VAL A 16 -9.30 -10.31 2.32
CA VAL A 16 -9.14 -10.29 3.78
C VAL A 16 -10.17 -11.24 4.39
N PRO A 17 -9.74 -12.32 5.06
CA PRO A 17 -10.66 -13.27 5.70
C PRO A 17 -11.42 -12.64 6.88
N SER A 18 -12.52 -13.29 7.28
CA SER A 18 -13.21 -12.95 8.53
C SER A 18 -12.29 -13.16 9.74
N GLY A 19 -12.44 -12.31 10.76
CA GLY A 19 -11.62 -12.35 11.98
C GLY A 19 -10.20 -11.81 11.80
N THR A 20 -9.85 -11.18 10.67
CA THR A 20 -8.60 -10.43 10.54
C THR A 20 -8.67 -9.17 11.43
N THR A 21 -7.64 -8.94 12.24
CA THR A 21 -7.54 -7.79 13.16
C THR A 21 -6.58 -6.71 12.65
N ALA A 22 -5.65 -7.09 11.78
CA ALA A 22 -4.67 -6.19 11.19
C ALA A 22 -4.17 -6.70 9.83
N PHE A 23 -3.55 -5.83 9.05
CA PHE A 23 -2.70 -6.26 7.94
C PHE A 23 -1.42 -5.43 7.83
N THR A 24 -0.34 -6.09 7.40
CA THR A 24 0.93 -5.46 7.06
C THR A 24 0.97 -5.21 5.57
N LEU A 25 1.23 -3.96 5.19
CA LEU A 25 1.44 -3.52 3.82
C LEU A 25 2.94 -3.34 3.57
N MET A 26 3.42 -3.87 2.46
CA MET A 26 4.80 -3.72 2.03
C MET A 26 4.84 -3.30 0.57
N LEU A 27 5.11 -2.01 0.33
CA LEU A 27 5.42 -1.46 -0.98
C LEU A 27 6.92 -1.14 -1.01
N ASN A 28 7.67 -1.68 -1.96
CA ASN A 28 9.12 -1.43 -2.05
C ASN A 28 9.51 -1.11 -3.49
N TRP A 29 10.15 0.03 -3.71
CA TRP A 29 10.74 0.46 -4.97
C TRP A 29 12.25 0.77 -4.84
N GLY A 30 12.78 0.92 -3.63
CA GLY A 30 14.22 1.01 -3.34
C GLY A 30 14.92 2.30 -3.78
N ASN A 31 14.27 3.11 -4.61
CA ASN A 31 14.79 4.38 -5.10
C ASN A 31 14.17 5.58 -4.36
N THR A 32 14.92 6.22 -3.47
CA THR A 32 14.45 7.36 -2.66
C THR A 32 14.17 8.64 -3.46
N GLN A 33 14.69 8.75 -4.69
CA GLN A 33 14.41 9.87 -5.60
C GLN A 33 12.97 9.82 -6.12
N SER A 34 12.48 8.60 -6.39
CA SER A 34 11.08 8.38 -6.73
C SER A 34 10.19 8.44 -5.51
N LYS A 35 9.01 9.02 -5.67
CA LYS A 35 7.95 9.11 -4.66
C LYS A 35 6.75 8.32 -5.12
N LEU A 36 6.41 7.28 -4.36
CA LEU A 36 5.19 6.51 -4.53
C LEU A 36 4.26 6.76 -3.34
N SER A 37 2.97 6.53 -3.54
CA SER A 37 1.98 6.47 -2.46
C SER A 37 1.15 5.20 -2.51
N LEU A 38 0.59 4.83 -1.37
CA LEU A 38 -0.25 3.65 -1.18
C LEU A 38 -1.58 4.04 -0.52
N SER A 39 -2.69 3.72 -1.15
CA SER A 39 -4.05 3.97 -0.63
C SER A 39 -4.82 2.65 -0.52
N PRO A 40 -5.02 2.11 0.69
CA PRO A 40 -5.93 1.00 0.94
C PRO A 40 -7.39 1.47 0.88
N TYR A 41 -8.22 0.68 0.21
CA TYR A 41 -9.66 0.81 0.15
C TYR A 41 -10.29 -0.45 0.72
N ASP A 42 -11.27 -0.27 1.60
CA ASP A 42 -12.09 -1.35 2.13
C ASP A 42 -12.93 -2.02 1.02
N PRO A 43 -13.61 -3.15 1.31
CA PRO A 43 -14.46 -3.83 0.34
C PRO A 43 -15.56 -2.95 -0.25
N GLU A 44 -16.14 -2.05 0.57
CA GLU A 44 -17.17 -1.09 0.17
C GLU A 44 -16.64 0.05 -0.73
N GLY A 45 -15.32 0.26 -0.74
CA GLY A 45 -14.65 1.25 -1.59
C GLY A 45 -14.31 2.56 -0.87
N HIS A 46 -14.41 2.63 0.46
CA HIS A 46 -13.93 3.77 1.23
C HIS A 46 -12.41 3.70 1.39
N ILE A 47 -11.77 4.86 1.20
CA ILE A 47 -10.34 5.00 1.45
C ILE A 47 -10.08 5.12 2.95
N LEU A 48 -9.16 4.31 3.48
CA LEU A 48 -8.72 4.47 4.87
C LEU A 48 -7.87 5.74 4.99
N ARG A 49 -6.75 5.75 4.27
CA ARG A 49 -5.79 6.86 4.20
C ARG A 49 -4.84 6.64 3.03
N THR A 50 -4.23 7.71 2.52
CA THR A 50 -3.06 7.62 1.63
C THR A 50 -1.77 7.72 2.45
N TYR A 51 -0.89 6.76 2.27
CA TYR A 51 0.41 6.67 2.92
C TYR A 51 1.54 7.00 1.94
N TYR A 52 2.59 7.62 2.47
CA TYR A 52 3.83 7.93 1.79
C TYR A 52 5.02 7.31 2.55
N ASP A 53 6.17 7.21 1.89
CA ASP A 53 7.46 6.72 2.45
C ASP A 53 7.74 7.28 3.86
N LYS A 54 7.65 8.61 3.99
CA LYS A 54 7.84 9.34 5.25
C LYS A 54 6.85 9.01 6.38
N ASP A 55 5.72 8.37 6.07
CA ASP A 55 4.69 8.04 7.06
C ASP A 55 4.99 6.71 7.75
N ASP A 56 5.96 5.94 7.25
CA ASP A 56 6.41 4.71 7.89
C ASP A 56 7.46 4.98 8.98
N PRO A 57 7.65 4.06 9.96
CA PRO A 57 8.52 4.30 11.10
C PRO A 57 9.98 4.54 10.76
N LYS A 58 10.43 4.08 9.58
CA LYS A 58 11.81 4.21 9.14
C LYS A 58 12.05 5.52 8.38
N GLY A 59 10.98 6.13 7.87
CA GLY A 59 11.05 7.36 7.09
C GLY A 59 11.49 7.08 5.66
N VAL A 60 12.03 8.09 4.98
CA VAL A 60 12.30 8.03 3.53
C VAL A 60 13.42 7.03 3.19
N ASP A 61 13.06 5.82 2.78
CA ASP A 61 13.99 4.77 2.36
C ASP A 61 13.58 4.01 1.08
N GLY A 62 12.61 4.54 0.32
CA GLY A 62 12.16 3.93 -0.92
C GLY A 62 11.18 2.77 -0.69
N LYS A 63 10.48 2.78 0.44
CA LYS A 63 9.58 1.73 0.86
C LYS A 63 8.45 2.31 1.71
N ILE A 64 7.34 1.58 1.78
CA ILE A 64 6.28 1.80 2.76
C ILE A 64 6.06 0.45 3.42
N SER A 65 6.39 0.35 4.71
CA SER A 65 6.15 -0.84 5.52
C SER A 65 5.35 -0.50 6.77
N LEU A 66 4.04 -0.71 6.68
CA LEU A 66 3.08 -0.27 7.68
C LEU A 66 2.19 -1.42 8.14
N LYS A 67 1.95 -1.52 9.44
CA LYS A 67 0.87 -2.33 10.01
C LYS A 67 -0.33 -1.43 10.27
N ILE A 68 -1.48 -1.81 9.71
CA ILE A 68 -2.76 -1.17 9.98
C ILE A 68 -3.58 -2.14 10.81
N SER A 69 -4.17 -1.66 11.91
CA SER A 69 -5.02 -2.46 12.80
C SER A 69 -6.28 -1.68 13.16
N SER A 70 -7.36 -2.41 13.43
CA SER A 70 -8.63 -1.87 13.89
C SER A 70 -9.05 -2.58 15.16
N ARG A 71 -9.50 -1.82 16.18
CA ARG A 71 -10.03 -2.39 17.42
C ARG A 71 -11.28 -3.23 17.23
N TYR A 72 -11.99 -3.00 16.12
CA TYR A 72 -13.22 -3.70 15.75
C TYR A 72 -12.99 -4.82 14.75
N GLY A 73 -11.73 -5.12 14.43
CA GLY A 73 -11.37 -5.98 13.32
C GLY A 73 -11.35 -5.24 11.98
N MET A 74 -10.74 -5.89 11.00
CA MET A 74 -10.76 -5.48 9.61
C MET A 74 -11.99 -6.06 8.93
N GLU A 75 -12.61 -5.28 8.05
CA GLU A 75 -13.72 -5.77 7.26
C GLU A 75 -13.29 -6.94 6.37
N SER A 76 -14.04 -8.05 6.42
CA SER A 76 -13.78 -9.18 5.55
C SER A 76 -14.23 -8.89 4.13
N GLY A 77 -13.43 -9.25 3.12
CA GLY A 77 -13.80 -9.04 1.73
C GLY A 77 -12.60 -8.71 0.85
N VAL A 78 -12.88 -8.25 -0.37
CA VAL A 78 -11.83 -7.91 -1.34
C VAL A 78 -11.41 -6.46 -1.15
N TRP A 79 -10.26 -6.27 -0.52
CA TRP A 79 -9.63 -4.96 -0.39
C TRP A 79 -8.90 -4.57 -1.68
N ARG A 80 -8.84 -3.26 -1.94
CA ARG A 80 -8.09 -2.69 -3.08
C ARG A 80 -6.97 -1.82 -2.56
N PHE A 81 -5.76 -2.00 -3.10
CA PHE A 81 -4.57 -1.25 -2.71
C PHE A 81 -4.05 -0.49 -3.92
N LYS A 82 -4.29 0.81 -3.96
CA LYS A 82 -3.88 1.66 -5.07
C LYS A 82 -2.47 2.19 -4.82
N VAL A 83 -1.55 1.84 -5.69
CA VAL A 83 -0.21 2.42 -5.76
C VAL A 83 -0.21 3.53 -6.79
N LYS A 84 0.31 4.72 -6.46
CA LYS A 84 0.43 5.85 -7.39
C LYS A 84 1.89 6.31 -7.51
N GLY A 85 2.35 6.55 -8.74
CA GLY A 85 3.62 7.21 -9.01
C GLY A 85 3.47 8.72 -8.82
N VAL A 86 3.80 9.23 -7.64
CA VAL A 86 3.60 10.64 -7.29
C VAL A 86 4.63 11.53 -7.99
N SER A 87 5.90 11.16 -7.91
CA SER A 87 7.02 11.77 -8.63
C SER A 87 7.96 10.66 -9.06
N VAL A 88 8.10 10.43 -10.36
CA VAL A 88 8.92 9.34 -10.91
C VAL A 88 9.59 9.82 -12.18
N HIS A 89 10.90 9.67 -12.29
CA HIS A 89 11.61 9.93 -13.53
C HIS A 89 11.67 8.66 -14.39
N GLY A 90 11.04 8.67 -15.56
CA GLY A 90 10.93 7.49 -16.41
C GLY A 90 10.01 6.43 -15.81
N ASN A 91 10.57 5.24 -15.54
CA ASN A 91 9.87 4.11 -14.95
C ASN A 91 10.46 3.81 -13.58
N GLU A 92 9.61 3.49 -12.60
CA GLU A 92 10.03 2.96 -11.30
C GLU A 92 9.47 1.55 -11.13
N ASP A 93 10.35 0.58 -10.87
CA ASP A 93 9.95 -0.78 -10.54
C ASP A 93 9.59 -0.88 -9.07
N TYR A 94 8.57 -1.69 -8.77
CA TYR A 94 8.16 -1.93 -7.41
C TYR A 94 7.62 -3.35 -7.19
N THR A 95 7.60 -3.71 -5.91
CA THR A 95 6.90 -4.88 -5.39
C THR A 95 5.87 -4.45 -4.37
N PHE A 96 4.72 -5.13 -4.36
CA PHE A 96 3.68 -4.92 -3.36
C PHE A 96 3.27 -6.26 -2.77
N LYS A 97 3.18 -6.32 -1.44
CA LYS A 97 2.68 -7.48 -0.68
C LYS A 97 1.78 -7.00 0.46
N VAL A 98 0.80 -7.83 0.80
CA VAL A 98 -0.08 -7.64 1.94
C VAL A 98 -0.17 -8.94 2.73
N TYR A 99 -0.13 -8.84 4.05
CA TYR A 99 -0.24 -9.97 4.97
C TYR A 99 -1.32 -9.67 6.00
N ALA A 100 -2.37 -10.50 6.05
CA ALA A 100 -3.41 -10.41 7.06
C ALA A 100 -2.97 -11.10 8.37
N HIS A 101 -3.39 -10.55 9.50
CA HIS A 101 -3.14 -11.06 10.84
C HIS A 101 -4.47 -11.24 11.57
N HIS A 102 -4.55 -12.28 12.40
CA HIS A 102 -5.72 -12.62 13.21
C HIS A 102 -5.43 -12.31 14.67
#